data_AF-R5DJV5-F1
#
_entry.id   AF-R5DJV5-F1
#
_cell.length_a   1.000
_cell.length_b   1.000
_cell.length_c   1.000
_cell.angle_alpha   90.00
_cell.angle_beta   90.00
_cell.angle_gamma   90.00
#
_symmetry.space_group_name_H-M   'P 1'
#
loop_
_entity.id
_entity.type
_entity.pdbx_description
1 polymer ?
#
loop_
_entity_poly.entity_id
_entity_poly.type
_entity_poly.pdbx_seq_one_letter_code
_entity_poly.pdbx_strand_id
1 'polypeptide(L)'
;MQHNDTGSYNIAIGDYALSASNTGSNNIAIGREAMYFQTNINTGNTAVGTQAMAGTAKASNYYNTAIGYQALHSAGNSSYSAGHNTAVGAEALYNNITGNYNTSIGSGACRYVTGSNKTCIGYNSGPASGSDWAKDIEERIFIGGRSKFNNGPAVLEVHNDSGTVRNVRATGRGKGDQTYEIKKTGVVVNGNLFVKGMIFFNDGTDDWSNPGTIKYNGKNDGYGAQAYGREITQNADLIYYSDYAGKVVHQRQDSDRRLKYVGKDNNDGLAKIKQLKVFNYVYKKDTTKTPHVGVIAQDLQKVFPHAVQKGKDGFLTIRMEDMFYAVINAIKELDAKITALQKENQELKQLVKQVQEDNKRLDQRLQKLEAKQK
;
A
#
# COMPACT_ATOMS: atom_id res chain seq x y z
N MET A 1 33.45 47.05 23.62
CA MET A 1 32.75 47.86 22.59
C MET A 1 33.71 48.91 22.06
N GLN A 2 34.21 48.75 20.84
CA GLN A 2 34.83 49.85 20.08
C GLN A 2 34.10 49.91 18.72
N HIS A 3 33.61 51.11 18.40
CA HIS A 3 32.72 51.51 17.29
C HIS A 3 31.26 51.05 17.34
N ASN A 4 30.37 52.00 17.58
CA ASN A 4 28.91 51.85 17.49
C ASN A 4 28.34 53.19 16.95
N ASP A 5 28.75 53.57 15.74
CA ASP A 5 28.67 54.98 15.32
C ASP A 5 27.32 55.41 14.72
N THR A 6 26.33 54.51 14.55
CA THR A 6 24.97 54.91 14.10
C THR A 6 23.79 54.05 14.62
N GLY A 7 24.02 53.00 15.42
CA GLY A 7 22.97 52.07 15.90
C GLY A 7 22.65 52.20 17.40
N SER A 8 21.37 52.08 17.78
CA SER A 8 20.90 52.25 19.16
C SER A 8 20.40 50.92 19.78
N TYR A 9 20.40 50.83 21.12
CA TYR A 9 19.81 49.71 21.89
C TYR A 9 20.46 48.33 21.67
N ASN A 10 21.79 48.27 21.59
CA ASN A 10 22.55 47.02 21.44
C ASN A 10 23.13 46.54 22.78
N ILE A 11 23.12 45.22 23.03
CA ILE A 11 23.84 44.55 24.14
C ILE A 11 25.04 43.81 23.55
N ALA A 12 26.25 44.06 24.04
CA ALA A 12 27.48 43.40 23.61
C ALA A 12 28.29 42.91 24.81
N ILE A 13 28.46 41.59 24.95
CA ILE A 13 29.19 40.96 26.05
C ILE A 13 30.13 39.91 25.49
N GLY A 14 31.43 40.10 25.61
CA GLY A 14 32.46 39.18 25.11
C GLY A 14 33.50 39.89 24.24
N ASP A 15 34.64 39.22 24.06
CA ASP A 15 35.73 39.72 23.22
C ASP A 15 35.28 39.80 21.75
N TYR A 16 35.53 40.93 21.09
CA TYR A 16 35.05 41.27 19.73
C TYR A 16 33.54 41.16 19.47
N ALA A 17 32.69 41.04 20.50
CA ALA A 17 31.23 41.05 20.32
C ALA A 17 30.77 42.38 19.70
N LEU A 18 30.01 42.31 18.60
CA LEU A 18 29.56 43.45 17.78
C LEU A 18 30.69 44.32 17.17
N SER A 19 31.95 43.90 17.24
CA SER A 19 33.05 44.67 16.63
C SER A 19 32.87 44.73 15.11
N ALA A 20 32.96 45.94 14.55
CA ALA A 20 32.76 46.27 13.13
C ALA A 20 31.31 46.13 12.59
N SER A 21 30.29 46.25 13.44
CA SER A 21 28.88 46.32 13.02
C SER A 21 28.39 47.77 12.94
N ASN A 22 28.43 48.38 11.76
CA ASN A 22 28.40 49.84 11.61
C ASN A 22 27.01 50.48 11.33
N THR A 23 25.90 49.73 11.32
CA THR A 23 24.59 50.28 10.86
C THR A 23 23.32 49.68 11.52
N GLY A 24 23.41 48.93 12.63
CA GLY A 24 22.29 48.11 13.15
C GLY A 24 21.83 48.43 14.58
N SER A 25 20.51 48.42 14.83
CA SER A 25 19.91 48.69 16.17
C SER A 25 19.23 47.44 16.75
N ASN A 26 18.99 47.42 18.06
CA ASN A 26 18.22 46.36 18.77
C ASN A 26 18.84 44.95 18.68
N ASN A 27 20.16 44.83 18.78
CA ASN A 27 20.86 43.54 18.75
C ASN A 27 21.34 43.10 20.12
N ILE A 28 21.32 41.79 20.36
CA ILE A 28 21.92 41.17 21.55
C ILE A 28 23.06 40.27 21.08
N ALA A 29 24.30 40.54 21.48
CA ALA A 29 25.48 39.73 21.17
C ALA A 29 26.21 39.34 22.47
N ILE A 30 26.19 38.06 22.80
CA ILE A 30 26.79 37.52 24.03
C ILE A 30 27.68 36.33 23.68
N GLY A 31 28.99 36.48 23.81
CA GLY A 31 30.00 35.49 23.48
C GLY A 31 31.19 36.10 22.72
N ARG A 32 32.33 35.40 22.71
CA ARG A 32 33.48 35.81 21.90
C ARG A 32 33.10 35.80 20.42
N GLU A 33 33.35 36.91 19.73
CA GLU A 33 33.05 37.12 18.31
C GLU A 33 31.57 36.93 17.92
N ALA A 34 30.64 37.04 18.88
CA ALA A 34 29.21 37.06 18.58
C ALA A 34 28.88 38.31 17.74
N MET A 35 28.24 38.11 16.58
CA MET A 35 27.99 39.17 15.58
C MET A 35 29.25 39.95 15.15
N TYR A 36 30.41 39.29 15.10
CA TYR A 36 31.63 39.91 14.59
C TYR A 36 31.52 40.19 13.08
N PHE A 37 31.97 41.37 12.63
CA PHE A 37 32.17 41.69 11.21
C PHE A 37 30.88 41.65 10.34
N GLN A 38 29.81 42.25 10.86
CA GLN A 38 28.48 42.34 10.25
C GLN A 38 28.18 43.77 9.78
N THR A 39 28.51 44.11 8.53
CA THR A 39 28.33 45.46 7.97
C THR A 39 27.08 45.54 7.07
N ASN A 40 26.31 46.62 7.19
CA ASN A 40 25.02 46.90 6.51
C ASN A 40 23.78 46.21 7.12
N ILE A 41 22.75 47.00 7.49
CA ILE A 41 21.39 46.57 7.91
C ILE A 41 21.37 45.30 8.79
N ASN A 42 21.82 45.44 10.04
CA ASN A 42 21.82 44.36 11.04
C ASN A 42 20.94 44.70 12.23
N THR A 43 19.62 44.59 12.11
CA THR A 43 18.67 45.04 13.15
C THR A 43 17.87 43.88 13.74
N GLY A 44 17.65 43.92 15.05
CA GLY A 44 16.72 43.01 15.73
C GLY A 44 17.23 41.57 15.85
N ASN A 45 18.54 41.36 15.92
CA ASN A 45 19.13 40.02 16.01
C ASN A 45 19.46 39.64 17.47
N THR A 46 19.41 38.36 17.80
CA THR A 46 19.90 37.80 19.07
C THR A 46 20.95 36.73 18.78
N ALA A 47 22.18 36.92 19.22
CA ALA A 47 23.29 35.98 19.09
C ALA A 47 23.88 35.69 20.48
N VAL A 48 23.77 34.45 20.92
CA VAL A 48 24.27 33.99 22.23
C VAL A 48 25.11 32.74 22.02
N GLY A 49 26.42 32.86 22.16
CA GLY A 49 27.40 31.81 21.93
C GLY A 49 28.67 32.34 21.28
N THR A 50 29.76 31.58 21.42
CA THR A 50 31.00 31.92 20.71
C THR A 50 30.77 31.81 19.20
N GLN A 51 31.11 32.86 18.46
CA GLN A 51 30.96 32.98 17.01
C GLN A 51 29.53 32.78 16.49
N ALA A 52 28.52 32.95 17.34
CA ALA A 52 27.12 33.00 16.91
C ALA A 52 26.92 34.21 15.99
N MET A 53 26.38 33.98 14.78
CA MET A 53 26.24 34.98 13.73
C MET A 53 27.54 35.76 13.40
N ALA A 54 28.72 35.15 13.51
CA ALA A 54 29.92 35.77 12.95
C ALA A 54 29.73 35.98 11.42
N GLY A 55 30.15 37.12 10.88
CA GLY A 55 29.89 37.53 9.50
C GLY A 55 31.16 37.74 8.68
N THR A 56 30.98 38.24 7.45
CA THR A 56 32.05 38.43 6.45
C THR A 56 32.06 39.83 5.78
N ALA A 57 31.57 40.87 6.47
CA ALA A 57 31.58 42.29 6.03
C ALA A 57 30.81 42.66 4.75
N LYS A 58 29.77 41.91 4.36
CA LYS A 58 28.82 42.30 3.29
C LYS A 58 27.39 41.84 3.54
N ALA A 59 26.99 41.76 4.80
CA ALA A 59 25.84 40.99 5.24
C ALA A 59 24.63 41.84 5.60
N SER A 60 23.51 41.67 4.89
CA SER A 60 22.20 42.19 5.29
C SER A 60 21.44 41.14 6.12
N ASN A 61 21.51 41.20 7.45
CA ASN A 61 20.88 40.23 8.34
C ASN A 61 19.93 40.89 9.35
N TYR A 62 18.63 40.62 9.27
CA TYR A 62 17.65 41.18 10.20
C TYR A 62 16.77 40.10 10.83
N TYR A 63 16.36 40.34 12.08
CA TYR A 63 15.41 39.50 12.80
C TYR A 63 15.81 38.03 12.92
N ASN A 64 17.09 37.73 13.15
CA ASN A 64 17.59 36.38 13.41
C ASN A 64 17.75 36.09 14.91
N THR A 65 17.53 34.83 15.29
CA THR A 65 17.88 34.31 16.62
C THR A 65 18.90 33.19 16.46
N ALA A 66 20.07 33.31 17.07
CA ALA A 66 21.18 32.36 17.04
C ALA A 66 21.65 32.08 18.48
N ILE A 67 21.43 30.87 18.98
CA ILE A 67 21.80 30.47 20.33
C ILE A 67 22.61 29.19 20.24
N GLY A 68 23.91 29.25 20.51
CA GLY A 68 24.83 28.13 20.45
C GLY A 68 26.19 28.49 19.85
N TYR A 69 27.17 27.63 20.08
CA TYR A 69 28.48 27.73 19.43
C TYR A 69 28.32 27.71 17.91
N GLN A 70 28.77 28.75 17.21
CA GLN A 70 28.71 28.87 15.74
C GLN A 70 27.29 28.68 15.13
N ALA A 71 26.23 29.01 15.88
CA ALA A 71 24.89 29.08 15.31
C ALA A 71 24.81 30.23 14.28
N LEU A 72 24.26 29.96 13.08
CA LEU A 72 24.20 30.92 11.96
C LEU A 72 25.57 31.54 11.58
N HIS A 73 26.66 30.80 11.71
CA HIS A 73 28.03 31.29 11.53
C HIS A 73 28.37 31.87 10.14
N SER A 74 27.64 31.51 9.09
CA SER A 74 27.89 32.03 7.72
C SER A 74 26.81 32.99 7.23
N ALA A 75 25.92 33.43 8.13
CA ALA A 75 24.77 34.27 7.78
C ALA A 75 25.20 35.59 7.12
N GLY A 76 24.69 35.83 5.92
CA GLY A 76 24.88 37.08 5.20
C GLY A 76 26.24 37.22 4.51
N ASN A 77 26.92 36.13 4.13
CA ASN A 77 28.09 36.21 3.24
C ASN A 77 27.72 36.59 1.78
N SER A 78 26.62 37.35 1.59
CA SER A 78 26.15 37.86 0.31
C SER A 78 25.37 39.17 0.51
N SER A 79 25.26 39.97 -0.55
CA SER A 79 24.44 41.20 -0.55
C SER A 79 22.93 40.94 -0.52
N TYR A 80 22.49 39.68 -0.50
CA TYR A 80 21.09 39.28 -0.41
C TYR A 80 20.72 38.92 1.04
N SER A 81 19.48 39.23 1.41
CA SER A 81 18.95 39.07 2.77
C SER A 81 19.09 37.63 3.28
N ALA A 82 19.62 37.45 4.49
CA ALA A 82 19.55 36.20 5.27
C ALA A 82 18.86 36.47 6.62
N GLY A 83 17.66 37.05 6.54
CA GLY A 83 16.83 37.42 7.69
C GLY A 83 15.81 36.36 8.11
N HIS A 84 15.19 36.59 9.28
CA HIS A 84 14.11 35.78 9.84
C HIS A 84 14.46 34.30 10.10
N ASN A 85 15.71 34.01 10.46
CA ASN A 85 16.14 32.65 10.81
C ASN A 85 16.17 32.45 12.34
N THR A 86 15.77 31.26 12.79
CA THR A 86 15.94 30.80 14.18
C THR A 86 16.89 29.61 14.19
N ALA A 87 18.00 29.70 14.91
CA ALA A 87 19.01 28.67 15.06
C ALA A 87 19.35 28.47 16.54
N VAL A 88 18.94 27.35 17.10
CA VAL A 88 19.16 27.00 18.51
C VAL A 88 19.89 25.67 18.58
N GLY A 89 21.15 25.69 18.99
CA GLY A 89 22.05 24.53 19.05
C GLY A 89 23.43 24.84 18.48
N ALA A 90 24.43 24.07 18.91
CA ALA A 90 25.78 24.19 18.35
C ALA A 90 25.74 23.88 16.84
N GLU A 91 26.25 24.81 16.04
CA GLU A 91 26.34 24.72 14.58
C GLU A 91 25.00 24.59 13.83
N ALA A 92 23.89 24.98 14.47
CA ALA A 92 22.60 25.09 13.80
C ALA A 92 22.68 26.13 12.67
N LEU A 93 22.22 25.78 11.46
CA LEU A 93 22.29 26.63 10.25
C LEU A 93 23.70 27.18 9.93
N TYR A 94 24.75 26.42 10.26
CA TYR A 94 26.14 26.86 10.11
C TYR A 94 26.50 27.46 8.74
N ASN A 95 26.04 26.83 7.64
CA ASN A 95 26.34 27.25 6.26
C ASN A 95 25.25 28.10 5.61
N ASN A 96 24.31 28.67 6.36
CA ASN A 96 23.25 29.47 5.76
C ASN A 96 23.80 30.81 5.25
N ILE A 97 23.99 30.96 3.94
CA ILE A 97 24.58 32.17 3.33
C ILE A 97 23.51 33.17 2.89
N THR A 98 22.44 32.71 2.22
CA THR A 98 21.39 33.54 1.59
C THR A 98 19.96 33.17 1.99
N GLY A 99 19.79 32.11 2.79
CA GLY A 99 18.49 31.56 3.14
C GLY A 99 17.75 32.41 4.16
N ASN A 100 16.46 32.60 3.92
CA ASN A 100 15.52 33.28 4.81
C ASN A 100 14.50 32.29 5.39
N TYR A 101 13.89 32.68 6.51
CA TYR A 101 12.74 31.96 7.10
C TYR A 101 13.05 30.50 7.48
N ASN A 102 14.30 30.21 7.86
CA ASN A 102 14.68 28.88 8.34
C ASN A 102 14.55 28.78 9.87
N THR A 103 13.98 27.68 10.35
CA THR A 103 13.93 27.32 11.77
C THR A 103 14.78 26.08 12.00
N SER A 104 15.72 26.12 12.94
CA SER A 104 16.68 25.07 13.19
C SER A 104 16.89 24.90 14.69
N ILE A 105 16.44 23.77 15.23
CA ILE A 105 16.49 23.46 16.66
C ILE A 105 17.20 22.11 16.84
N GLY A 106 18.37 22.13 17.47
CA GLY A 106 19.25 20.98 17.69
C GLY A 106 20.67 21.23 17.21
N SER A 107 21.64 20.53 17.81
CA SER A 107 23.04 20.63 17.36
C SER A 107 23.19 20.08 15.94
N GLY A 108 23.79 20.88 15.05
CA GLY A 108 23.98 20.57 13.63
C GLY A 108 22.68 20.49 12.80
N ALA A 109 21.54 20.89 13.37
CA ALA A 109 20.29 20.99 12.61
C ALA A 109 20.45 21.96 11.43
N CYS A 110 19.93 21.59 10.26
CA CYS A 110 20.03 22.35 9.00
C CYS A 110 21.47 22.80 8.66
N ARG A 111 22.53 22.11 9.13
CA ARG A 111 23.94 22.57 9.01
C ARG A 111 24.36 22.93 7.58
N TYR A 112 23.81 22.25 6.58
CA TYR A 112 24.17 22.43 5.16
C TYR A 112 23.15 23.24 4.35
N VAL A 113 22.12 23.80 4.99
CA VAL A 113 21.11 24.61 4.30
C VAL A 113 21.72 25.93 3.87
N THR A 114 21.49 26.28 2.59
CA THR A 114 21.85 27.54 1.94
C THR A 114 20.63 28.26 1.35
N GLY A 115 19.52 27.53 1.15
CA GLY A 115 18.23 28.04 0.70
C GLY A 115 17.28 28.46 1.84
N SER A 116 16.02 28.75 1.49
CA SER A 116 15.01 29.35 2.39
C SER A 116 13.92 28.36 2.79
N ASN A 117 13.08 28.70 3.79
CA ASN A 117 11.85 27.96 4.15
C ASN A 117 12.05 26.52 4.68
N LYS A 118 13.13 26.28 5.42
CA LYS A 118 13.44 24.98 6.03
C LYS A 118 13.18 24.99 7.52
N THR A 119 12.45 24.00 8.02
CA THR A 119 12.30 23.72 9.45
C THR A 119 13.04 22.43 9.79
N CYS A 120 14.09 22.48 10.61
CA CYS A 120 14.87 21.35 11.08
C CYS A 120 14.76 21.23 12.60
N ILE A 121 14.28 20.09 13.10
CA ILE A 121 14.17 19.83 14.54
C ILE A 121 14.82 18.49 14.86
N GLY A 122 15.96 18.53 15.56
CA GLY A 122 16.72 17.34 16.00
C GLY A 122 18.21 17.41 15.65
N TYR A 123 19.02 16.58 16.31
CA TYR A 123 20.48 16.49 16.09
C TYR A 123 20.83 16.11 14.65
N ASN A 124 21.59 16.95 13.95
CA ASN A 124 21.95 16.79 12.54
C ASN A 124 20.74 16.58 11.59
N SER A 125 19.56 17.05 11.99
CA SER A 125 18.36 17.04 11.15
C SER A 125 18.54 17.95 9.93
N GLY A 126 17.84 17.65 8.84
CA GLY A 126 17.88 18.45 7.61
C GLY A 126 18.50 17.74 6.41
N PRO A 127 18.60 18.45 5.27
CA PRO A 127 19.07 17.88 4.02
C PRO A 127 20.58 17.59 4.03
N ALA A 128 21.00 16.62 3.22
CA ALA A 128 22.41 16.32 3.00
C ALA A 128 23.13 17.49 2.31
N SER A 129 24.45 17.57 2.52
CA SER A 129 25.29 18.60 1.88
C SER A 129 25.18 18.57 0.35
N GLY A 130 25.00 19.75 -0.24
CA GLY A 130 24.96 19.95 -1.69
C GLY A 130 23.66 19.49 -2.37
N SER A 131 22.71 18.90 -1.66
CA SER A 131 21.43 18.47 -2.24
C SER A 131 20.60 19.67 -2.72
N ASP A 132 19.70 19.42 -3.68
CA ASP A 132 18.77 20.45 -4.16
C ASP A 132 17.89 20.98 -3.00
N TRP A 133 17.50 20.09 -2.08
CA TRP A 133 16.71 20.45 -0.90
C TRP A 133 17.45 21.35 0.08
N ALA A 134 18.79 21.34 0.06
CA ALA A 134 19.58 22.25 0.88
C ALA A 134 19.64 23.66 0.27
N LYS A 135 19.38 23.81 -1.04
CA LYS A 135 19.57 25.04 -1.81
C LYS A 135 18.27 25.71 -2.23
N ASP A 136 17.19 24.94 -2.34
CA ASP A 136 15.90 25.44 -2.84
C ASP A 136 15.17 26.37 -1.85
N ILE A 137 14.11 27.00 -2.33
CA ILE A 137 13.26 27.93 -1.56
C ILE A 137 11.95 27.27 -1.11
N GLU A 138 11.84 25.95 -1.22
CA GLU A 138 10.60 25.23 -0.97
C GLU A 138 10.36 25.00 0.52
N GLU A 139 9.09 25.00 0.94
CA GLU A 139 8.72 24.69 2.31
C GLU A 139 8.99 23.22 2.62
N ARG A 140 9.94 22.98 3.54
CA ARG A 140 10.30 21.62 3.96
C ARG A 140 10.49 21.55 5.47
N ILE A 141 9.85 20.56 6.09
CA ILE A 141 9.97 20.28 7.51
C ILE A 141 10.73 18.95 7.68
N PHE A 142 11.79 18.96 8.47
CA PHE A 142 12.67 17.85 8.80
C PHE A 142 12.63 17.64 10.31
N ILE A 143 12.06 16.53 10.77
CA ILE A 143 11.93 16.22 12.19
C ILE A 143 12.64 14.91 12.52
N GLY A 144 13.38 14.92 13.63
CA GLY A 144 14.23 13.82 14.08
C GLY A 144 15.66 13.98 13.58
N GLY A 145 16.59 13.26 14.19
CA GLY A 145 18.00 13.32 13.78
C GLY A 145 18.23 12.75 12.38
N ARG A 146 19.45 12.88 11.88
CA ARG A 146 19.86 12.30 10.60
C ARG A 146 19.50 10.81 10.54
N SER A 147 18.81 10.38 9.49
CA SER A 147 18.38 8.99 9.40
C SER A 147 19.58 8.05 9.36
N LYS A 148 19.52 6.95 10.13
CA LYS A 148 20.51 5.87 10.09
C LYS A 148 20.39 5.04 8.81
N PHE A 149 19.31 5.21 8.05
CA PHE A 149 19.14 4.61 6.74
C PHE A 149 19.86 5.47 5.69
N ASN A 150 20.87 4.91 5.02
CA ASN A 150 21.65 5.55 3.94
C ASN A 150 22.29 6.92 4.26
N ASN A 151 22.52 7.26 5.54
CA ASN A 151 22.96 8.59 5.97
C ASN A 151 22.09 9.73 5.41
N GLY A 152 20.82 9.41 5.15
CA GLY A 152 19.85 10.25 4.49
C GLY A 152 19.36 11.41 5.36
N PRO A 153 18.44 12.23 4.83
CA PRO A 153 17.76 13.31 5.53
C PRO A 153 17.01 12.85 6.80
N ALA A 154 16.29 13.77 7.46
CA ALA A 154 15.63 13.50 8.76
C ALA A 154 14.59 12.35 8.71
N VAL A 155 14.21 11.86 9.89
CA VAL A 155 13.31 10.71 10.04
C VAL A 155 11.91 10.97 9.49
N LEU A 156 11.38 12.17 9.69
CA LEU A 156 10.11 12.62 9.13
C LEU A 156 10.35 13.86 8.28
N GLU A 157 9.80 13.83 7.06
CA GLU A 157 9.80 14.96 6.15
C GLU A 157 8.38 15.33 5.74
N VAL A 158 8.08 16.63 5.75
CA VAL A 158 6.85 17.18 5.18
C VAL A 158 7.24 18.19 4.13
N HIS A 159 6.78 17.96 2.90
CA HIS A 159 7.03 18.81 1.74
C HIS A 159 5.72 19.48 1.36
N ASN A 160 5.75 20.79 1.14
CA ASN A 160 4.59 21.57 0.69
C ASN A 160 5.00 22.42 -0.52
N ASP A 161 4.84 21.87 -1.71
CA ASP A 161 5.31 22.52 -2.95
C ASP A 161 4.33 22.20 -4.10
N SER A 162 4.02 23.23 -4.87
CA SER A 162 3.05 23.22 -5.98
C SER A 162 3.56 22.54 -7.26
N GLY A 163 4.85 22.20 -7.33
CA GLY A 163 5.47 21.56 -8.48
C GLY A 163 5.31 20.03 -8.55
N THR A 164 5.73 19.46 -9.67
CA THR A 164 5.99 18.02 -9.80
C THR A 164 7.51 17.76 -9.74
N VAL A 165 7.95 16.68 -9.08
CA VAL A 165 9.36 16.23 -9.17
C VAL A 165 9.44 14.99 -10.05
N ARG A 166 10.42 15.01 -10.95
CA ARG A 166 11.00 13.82 -11.57
C ARG A 166 12.09 13.26 -10.67
N ASN A 167 12.12 11.94 -10.55
CA ASN A 167 13.21 11.09 -10.04
C ASN A 167 12.96 10.41 -8.68
N VAL A 168 12.20 9.31 -8.73
CA VAL A 168 12.57 8.13 -7.94
C VAL A 168 13.22 7.15 -8.91
N ARG A 169 14.55 6.94 -8.81
CA ARG A 169 15.22 5.82 -9.48
C ARG A 169 14.96 4.56 -8.65
N ALA A 170 13.95 3.78 -9.03
CA ALA A 170 13.82 2.43 -8.52
C ALA A 170 14.82 1.53 -9.27
N THR A 171 15.93 1.16 -8.63
CA THR A 171 16.88 0.19 -9.21
C THR A 171 16.41 -1.23 -8.87
N GLY A 172 15.57 -1.79 -9.75
CA GLY A 172 15.22 -3.21 -9.75
C GLY A 172 16.05 -3.98 -10.79
N ARG A 173 16.59 -5.15 -10.44
CA ARG A 173 17.35 -6.00 -11.38
C ARG A 173 16.47 -6.36 -12.58
N GLY A 174 16.89 -5.95 -13.78
CA GLY A 174 16.38 -6.47 -15.06
C GLY A 174 15.30 -5.65 -15.76
N LYS A 175 14.89 -4.50 -15.23
CA LYS A 175 14.10 -3.51 -15.98
C LYS A 175 14.76 -2.15 -15.81
N GLY A 176 15.37 -1.63 -16.88
CA GLY A 176 16.09 -0.36 -16.86
C GLY A 176 15.29 0.79 -16.23
N ASP A 177 16.00 1.84 -15.80
CA ASP A 177 15.51 3.02 -15.06
C ASP A 177 14.05 3.38 -15.39
N GLN A 178 13.14 3.16 -14.43
CA GLN A 178 11.78 3.70 -14.48
C GLN A 178 11.71 4.95 -13.62
N THR A 179 11.24 6.06 -14.19
CA THR A 179 11.06 7.35 -13.51
C THR A 179 9.58 7.53 -13.20
N TYR A 180 9.23 7.69 -11.92
CA TYR A 180 7.87 8.01 -11.49
C TYR A 180 7.75 9.49 -11.09
N GLU A 181 6.62 10.11 -11.44
CA GLU A 181 6.28 11.51 -11.11
C GLU A 181 5.44 11.54 -9.83
N ILE A 182 5.92 12.25 -8.80
CA ILE A 182 5.21 12.47 -7.53
C ILE A 182 4.94 13.98 -7.41
N LYS A 183 3.71 14.36 -7.02
CA LYS A 183 3.39 15.75 -6.67
C LYS A 183 4.16 16.13 -5.41
N LYS A 184 4.77 17.32 -5.36
CA LYS A 184 5.74 17.67 -4.31
C LYS A 184 5.12 17.97 -2.93
N THR A 185 3.80 18.09 -2.82
CA THR A 185 3.12 18.08 -1.52
C THR A 185 2.99 16.65 -1.01
N GLY A 186 3.69 16.31 0.07
CA GLY A 186 3.69 14.97 0.63
C GLY A 186 4.44 14.81 1.93
N VAL A 187 4.10 13.75 2.67
CA VAL A 187 4.81 13.35 3.89
C VAL A 187 5.67 12.12 3.57
N VAL A 188 6.98 12.22 3.82
CA VAL A 188 7.93 11.12 3.66
C VAL A 188 8.43 10.68 5.03
N VAL A 189 8.35 9.39 5.33
CA VAL A 189 8.86 8.80 6.57
C VAL A 189 10.04 7.91 6.22
N ASN A 190 11.25 8.32 6.59
CA ASN A 190 12.48 7.56 6.38
C ASN A 190 12.67 6.51 7.50
N GLY A 191 11.64 5.68 7.71
CA GLY A 191 11.51 4.70 8.78
C GLY A 191 10.13 4.00 8.77
N ASN A 192 9.73 3.42 9.90
CA ASN A 192 8.40 2.80 10.05
C ASN A 192 7.36 3.82 10.52
N LEU A 193 6.19 3.85 9.89
CA LEU A 193 5.02 4.61 10.35
C LEU A 193 4.02 3.65 11.02
N PHE A 194 3.84 3.78 12.34
CA PHE A 194 2.80 3.06 13.09
C PHE A 194 1.63 3.99 13.36
N VAL A 195 0.46 3.71 12.77
CA VAL A 195 -0.77 4.47 13.00
C VAL A 195 -1.77 3.59 13.75
N LYS A 196 -2.16 4.01 14.95
CA LYS A 196 -3.17 3.29 15.75
C LYS A 196 -4.62 3.61 15.33
N GLY A 197 -4.82 4.61 14.49
CA GLY A 197 -6.11 5.01 13.90
C GLY A 197 -6.14 4.86 12.37
N MET A 198 -7.14 5.46 11.73
CA MET A 198 -7.28 5.43 10.27
C MET A 198 -6.44 6.54 9.60
N ILE A 199 -5.93 6.25 8.41
CA ILE A 199 -5.32 7.23 7.50
C ILE A 199 -6.32 7.52 6.38
N PHE A 200 -6.66 8.79 6.17
CA PHE A 200 -7.49 9.23 5.04
C PHE A 200 -6.60 9.69 3.89
N PHE A 201 -6.95 9.28 2.66
CA PHE A 201 -6.27 9.69 1.44
C PHE A 201 -7.27 10.47 0.57
N ASN A 202 -6.89 11.68 0.14
CA ASN A 202 -7.64 12.46 -0.84
C ASN A 202 -6.95 12.27 -2.21
N ASP A 203 -7.71 11.97 -3.27
CA ASP A 203 -7.19 11.81 -4.63
C ASP A 203 -6.92 13.14 -5.36
N GLY A 204 -7.12 14.26 -4.67
CA GLY A 204 -6.99 15.61 -5.18
C GLY A 204 -8.30 16.20 -5.71
N THR A 205 -9.43 15.55 -5.47
CA THR A 205 -10.74 16.19 -5.60
C THR A 205 -11.14 16.77 -4.24
N ASP A 206 -11.66 18.01 -4.20
CA ASP A 206 -12.18 18.61 -2.95
C ASP A 206 -13.46 17.89 -2.44
N ASP A 207 -13.78 16.73 -3.02
CA ASP A 207 -14.94 15.91 -2.71
C ASP A 207 -14.59 14.82 -1.70
N TRP A 208 -14.89 15.10 -0.43
CA TRP A 208 -14.73 14.16 0.68
C TRP A 208 -15.71 12.98 0.64
N SER A 209 -16.66 12.97 -0.30
CA SER A 209 -17.60 11.85 -0.49
C SER A 209 -17.02 10.70 -1.32
N ASN A 210 -15.86 10.91 -1.95
CA ASN A 210 -15.18 9.92 -2.77
C ASN A 210 -13.80 9.58 -2.18
N PRO A 211 -13.62 8.42 -1.51
CA PRO A 211 -12.37 8.10 -0.86
C PRO A 211 -11.27 7.89 -1.90
N GLY A 212 -10.22 8.71 -1.84
CA GLY A 212 -9.06 8.56 -2.72
C GLY A 212 -8.40 7.20 -2.53
N THR A 213 -8.00 6.57 -3.63
CA THR A 213 -7.31 5.28 -3.62
C THR A 213 -5.85 5.44 -3.21
N ILE A 214 -5.31 4.47 -2.45
CA ILE A 214 -3.87 4.40 -2.16
C ILE A 214 -3.13 4.03 -3.45
N LYS A 215 -2.45 4.98 -4.08
CA LYS A 215 -1.60 4.70 -5.24
C LYS A 215 -0.22 4.21 -4.77
N TYR A 216 -0.03 2.88 -4.72
CA TYR A 216 1.29 2.28 -4.59
C TYR A 216 2.00 2.30 -5.95
N ASN A 217 3.00 3.16 -6.15
CA ASN A 217 3.84 3.16 -7.36
C ASN A 217 4.97 2.12 -7.25
N GLY A 218 4.60 0.87 -6.98
CA GLY A 218 5.51 -0.28 -7.02
C GLY A 218 4.96 -1.30 -8.00
N LYS A 219 5.60 -1.44 -9.17
CA LYS A 219 5.29 -2.53 -10.10
C LYS A 219 5.83 -3.85 -9.53
N ASN A 220 5.08 -4.43 -8.59
CA ASN A 220 5.04 -5.86 -8.29
C ASN A 220 6.38 -6.61 -8.46
N ASP A 221 7.42 -6.13 -7.82
CA ASP A 221 8.79 -6.61 -7.96
C ASP A 221 9.21 -7.53 -6.81
N GLY A 222 8.22 -8.18 -6.18
CA GLY A 222 8.40 -9.34 -5.30
C GLY A 222 9.06 -9.07 -3.95
N TYR A 223 9.64 -7.88 -3.72
CA TYR A 223 10.40 -7.57 -2.50
C TYR A 223 10.33 -6.09 -2.08
N GLY A 224 9.13 -5.50 -2.08
CA GLY A 224 8.89 -4.17 -1.52
C GLY A 224 7.55 -4.13 -0.77
N ALA A 225 7.59 -3.75 0.51
CA ALA A 225 6.46 -3.48 1.42
C ALA A 225 5.08 -4.01 0.97
N GLN A 226 4.70 -5.20 1.46
CA GLN A 226 3.32 -5.71 1.39
C GLN A 226 2.41 -4.83 2.25
N ALA A 227 1.85 -3.79 1.67
CA ALA A 227 0.59 -3.28 2.17
C ALA A 227 -0.48 -4.33 1.87
N TYR A 228 -1.15 -4.84 2.91
CA TYR A 228 -2.41 -5.59 2.77
C TYR A 228 -3.57 -4.66 2.36
N GLY A 229 -3.33 -3.75 1.41
CA GLY A 229 -4.31 -2.84 0.85
C GLY A 229 -5.12 -3.57 -0.22
N ARG A 230 -6.28 -4.10 0.19
CA ARG A 230 -7.31 -4.61 -0.73
C ARG A 230 -7.89 -3.45 -1.54
N GLU A 231 -7.73 -3.46 -2.85
CA GLU A 231 -8.56 -2.64 -3.74
C GLU A 231 -10.01 -3.16 -3.69
N ILE A 232 -10.94 -2.30 -3.30
CA ILE A 232 -12.39 -2.54 -3.45
C ILE A 232 -12.85 -1.65 -4.60
N THR A 233 -12.81 -2.16 -5.83
CA THR A 233 -13.46 -1.47 -6.96
C THR A 233 -14.93 -1.87 -6.97
N GLN A 234 -15.83 -0.95 -6.59
CA GLN A 234 -17.27 -1.14 -6.78
C GLN A 234 -17.59 -0.99 -8.27
N ASN A 235 -17.62 -2.10 -9.01
CA ASN A 235 -18.50 -2.21 -10.17
C ASN A 235 -19.74 -2.98 -9.72
N ALA A 236 -20.91 -2.40 -9.93
CA ALA A 236 -22.16 -2.70 -9.22
C ALA A 236 -22.70 -4.15 -9.34
N ASP A 237 -22.11 -5.02 -10.17
CA ASP A 237 -22.63 -6.38 -10.37
C ASP A 237 -21.63 -7.52 -10.15
N LEU A 238 -20.33 -7.26 -10.01
CA LEU A 238 -19.30 -8.28 -9.78
C LEU A 238 -18.14 -7.72 -8.95
N ILE A 239 -17.94 -8.26 -7.74
CA ILE A 239 -16.78 -7.94 -6.90
C ILE A 239 -15.60 -8.80 -7.38
N TYR A 240 -14.61 -8.15 -7.99
CA TYR A 240 -13.36 -8.78 -8.40
C TYR A 240 -12.30 -8.64 -7.30
N TYR A 241 -11.59 -9.73 -6.99
CA TYR A 241 -10.32 -9.67 -6.28
C TYR A 241 -9.20 -9.82 -7.31
N SER A 242 -8.40 -8.78 -7.52
CA SER A 242 -7.19 -8.83 -8.34
C SER A 242 -5.99 -9.21 -7.48
N ASP A 243 -5.07 -9.99 -8.04
CA ASP A 243 -3.71 -10.07 -7.53
C ASP A 243 -2.89 -9.03 -8.28
N TYR A 244 -1.71 -8.85 -7.71
CA TYR A 244 -0.61 -8.01 -8.11
C TYR A 244 -0.22 -8.12 -9.61
N ALA A 245 -0.69 -9.14 -10.35
CA ALA A 245 -0.45 -9.30 -11.79
C ALA A 245 -1.64 -8.89 -12.69
N GLY A 246 -2.70 -8.29 -12.13
CA GLY A 246 -3.93 -7.99 -12.88
C GLY A 246 -4.70 -9.26 -13.24
N LYS A 247 -4.37 -10.39 -12.61
CA LYS A 247 -5.11 -11.64 -12.76
C LYS A 247 -6.18 -11.67 -11.67
N VAL A 248 -7.41 -11.97 -12.06
CA VAL A 248 -8.51 -12.17 -11.11
C VAL A 248 -8.19 -13.42 -10.28
N VAL A 249 -7.80 -13.25 -9.02
CA VAL A 249 -7.44 -14.37 -8.10
C VAL A 249 -8.63 -14.93 -7.36
N HIS A 250 -9.70 -14.16 -7.25
CA HIS A 250 -10.99 -14.67 -6.81
C HIS A 250 -12.07 -13.94 -7.57
N GLN A 251 -12.80 -14.68 -8.41
CA GLN A 251 -14.17 -14.29 -8.71
C GLN A 251 -14.97 -14.68 -7.49
N ARG A 252 -15.66 -13.72 -6.87
CA ARG A 252 -16.83 -14.10 -6.09
C ARG A 252 -17.73 -14.84 -7.07
N GLN A 253 -17.92 -16.15 -6.87
CA GLN A 253 -18.82 -16.95 -7.72
C GLN A 253 -20.27 -16.67 -7.31
N ASP A 254 -20.66 -15.40 -7.43
CA ASP A 254 -21.99 -14.95 -7.05
C ASP A 254 -23.00 -15.63 -7.98
N SER A 255 -23.75 -16.58 -7.42
CA SER A 255 -24.72 -17.41 -8.14
C SER A 255 -26.14 -16.91 -7.94
N ASP A 256 -26.33 -15.59 -7.79
CA ASP A 256 -27.64 -14.97 -7.62
C ASP A 256 -28.43 -15.00 -8.93
N ARG A 257 -29.74 -15.27 -8.86
CA ARG A 257 -30.63 -15.33 -10.04
C ARG A 257 -30.70 -14.00 -10.79
N ARG A 258 -30.58 -12.87 -10.09
CA ARG A 258 -30.59 -11.52 -10.68
C ARG A 258 -29.42 -11.28 -11.63
N LEU A 259 -28.33 -12.02 -11.44
CA LEU A 259 -27.11 -11.94 -12.24
C LEU A 259 -27.10 -12.91 -13.44
N LYS A 260 -28.20 -13.62 -13.72
CA LYS A 260 -28.24 -14.72 -14.70
C LYS A 260 -29.46 -14.68 -15.61
N TYR A 261 -29.23 -14.86 -16.91
CA TYR A 261 -30.29 -15.23 -17.86
C TYR A 261 -30.55 -16.74 -17.74
N VAL A 262 -31.62 -17.12 -17.02
CA VAL A 262 -31.95 -18.52 -16.75
C VAL A 262 -32.74 -19.11 -17.94
N GLY A 263 -32.17 -20.11 -18.60
CA GLY A 263 -32.78 -20.86 -19.71
C GLY A 263 -33.62 -22.06 -19.25
N LYS A 264 -33.77 -23.07 -20.14
CA LYS A 264 -34.46 -24.34 -19.82
C LYS A 264 -33.64 -25.22 -18.87
N ASP A 265 -34.33 -26.12 -18.18
CA ASP A 265 -33.71 -27.10 -17.29
C ASP A 265 -32.73 -28.03 -18.04
N ASN A 266 -31.62 -28.35 -17.38
CA ASN A 266 -30.67 -29.34 -17.85
C ASN A 266 -31.11 -30.73 -17.38
N ASN A 267 -31.45 -31.61 -18.34
CA ASN A 267 -31.89 -32.98 -18.10
C ASN A 267 -30.83 -34.03 -18.41
N ASP A 268 -29.57 -33.62 -18.61
CA ASP A 268 -28.46 -34.56 -18.69
C ASP A 268 -28.37 -35.32 -17.37
N GLY A 269 -28.30 -36.65 -17.45
CA GLY A 269 -28.49 -37.51 -16.29
C GLY A 269 -27.96 -38.93 -16.52
N LEU A 270 -28.67 -39.93 -16.00
CA LEU A 270 -28.15 -41.30 -15.91
C LEU A 270 -27.76 -41.89 -17.26
N ALA A 271 -28.52 -41.60 -18.31
CA ALA A 271 -28.27 -42.11 -19.66
C ALA A 271 -26.93 -41.66 -20.24
N LYS A 272 -26.49 -40.42 -19.96
CA LYS A 272 -25.19 -39.91 -20.41
C LYS A 272 -24.06 -40.37 -19.52
N ILE A 273 -24.25 -40.35 -18.19
CA ILE A 273 -23.23 -40.80 -17.23
C ILE A 273 -22.82 -42.26 -17.49
N LYS A 274 -23.77 -43.14 -17.84
CA LYS A 274 -23.47 -44.54 -18.19
C LYS A 274 -22.55 -44.73 -19.41
N GLN A 275 -22.46 -43.73 -20.28
CA GLN A 275 -21.62 -43.79 -21.48
C GLN A 275 -20.18 -43.33 -21.21
N LEU A 276 -19.92 -42.75 -20.04
CA LEU A 276 -18.59 -42.26 -19.67
C LEU A 276 -17.63 -43.43 -19.40
N LYS A 277 -16.41 -43.29 -19.93
CA LYS A 277 -15.30 -44.18 -19.64
C LYS A 277 -14.33 -43.48 -18.68
N VAL A 278 -14.00 -44.17 -17.58
CA VAL A 278 -13.06 -43.69 -16.58
C VAL A 278 -11.76 -44.46 -16.72
N PHE A 279 -10.64 -43.74 -16.71
CA PHE A 279 -9.31 -44.27 -16.92
C PHE A 279 -8.40 -43.92 -15.75
N ASN A 280 -7.50 -44.85 -15.40
CA ASN A 280 -6.31 -44.55 -14.62
C ASN A 280 -5.21 -44.13 -15.59
N TYR A 281 -4.53 -43.01 -15.32
CA TYR A 281 -3.47 -42.51 -16.19
C TYR A 281 -2.39 -41.78 -15.40
N VAL A 282 -1.23 -41.62 -16.04
CA VAL A 282 -0.12 -40.78 -15.56
C VAL A 282 0.25 -39.79 -16.65
N TYR A 283 0.67 -38.59 -16.29
CA TYR A 283 1.09 -37.62 -17.29
C TYR A 283 2.43 -38.02 -17.90
N LYS A 284 2.55 -37.95 -19.24
CA LYS A 284 3.79 -38.31 -19.95
C LYS A 284 5.00 -37.48 -19.50
N LYS A 285 4.78 -36.18 -19.25
CA LYS A 285 5.80 -35.23 -18.78
C LYS A 285 6.04 -35.30 -17.27
N ASP A 286 5.21 -36.01 -16.53
CA ASP A 286 5.40 -36.20 -15.11
C ASP A 286 6.46 -37.29 -14.87
N THR A 287 7.57 -36.88 -14.25
CA THR A 287 8.69 -37.74 -13.90
C THR A 287 8.45 -38.52 -12.62
N THR A 288 7.54 -38.06 -11.73
CA THR A 288 7.21 -38.77 -10.49
C THR A 288 6.18 -39.88 -10.70
N LYS A 289 5.61 -39.98 -11.91
CA LYS A 289 4.61 -40.99 -12.31
C LYS A 289 3.41 -41.05 -11.35
N THR A 290 2.94 -39.88 -10.93
CA THR A 290 1.80 -39.74 -10.03
C THR A 290 0.54 -40.32 -10.69
N PRO A 291 -0.13 -41.30 -10.06
CA PRO A 291 -1.38 -41.84 -10.58
C PRO A 291 -2.52 -40.83 -10.51
N HIS A 292 -3.30 -40.76 -11.59
CA HIS A 292 -4.53 -39.97 -11.67
C HIS A 292 -5.69 -40.82 -12.18
N VAL A 293 -6.90 -40.41 -11.82
CA VAL A 293 -8.15 -41.00 -12.32
C VAL A 293 -8.96 -39.91 -13.00
N GLY A 294 -9.54 -40.22 -14.15
CA GLY A 294 -10.40 -39.25 -14.83
C GLY A 294 -10.89 -39.74 -16.18
N VAL A 295 -11.38 -38.80 -16.97
CA VAL A 295 -11.88 -39.05 -18.33
C VAL A 295 -10.90 -38.51 -19.37
N ILE A 296 -10.94 -39.07 -20.56
CA ILE A 296 -10.14 -38.60 -21.70
C ILE A 296 -11.00 -37.67 -22.56
N ALA A 297 -10.51 -36.48 -22.87
CA ALA A 297 -11.28 -35.40 -23.50
C ALA A 297 -11.93 -35.81 -24.84
N GLN A 298 -11.24 -36.61 -25.64
CA GLN A 298 -11.73 -37.10 -26.93
C GLN A 298 -12.94 -38.04 -26.80
N ASP A 299 -12.95 -38.88 -25.76
CA ASP A 299 -14.08 -39.76 -25.48
C ASP A 299 -15.20 -39.01 -24.77
N LEU A 300 -14.86 -38.08 -23.87
CA LEU A 300 -15.83 -37.23 -23.22
C LEU A 300 -16.61 -36.38 -24.22
N GLN A 301 -15.94 -35.81 -25.22
CA GLN A 301 -16.56 -34.94 -26.22
C GLN A 301 -17.70 -35.61 -26.99
N LYS A 302 -17.67 -36.95 -27.15
CA LYS A 302 -18.74 -37.72 -27.79
C LYS A 302 -20.04 -37.74 -26.96
N VAL A 303 -19.92 -37.60 -25.63
CA VAL A 303 -21.03 -37.68 -24.67
C VAL A 303 -21.45 -36.28 -24.17
N PHE A 304 -20.47 -35.42 -23.90
CA PHE A 304 -20.63 -34.04 -23.45
C PHE A 304 -19.81 -33.09 -24.35
N PRO A 305 -20.33 -32.74 -25.54
CA PRO A 305 -19.58 -31.92 -26.50
C PRO A 305 -19.28 -30.51 -25.97
N HIS A 306 -20.19 -29.91 -25.19
CA HIS A 306 -20.01 -28.57 -24.61
C HIS A 306 -19.04 -28.53 -23.43
N ALA A 307 -18.76 -29.69 -22.82
CA ALA A 307 -17.79 -29.80 -21.73
C ALA A 307 -16.34 -29.80 -22.23
N VAL A 308 -16.12 -29.92 -23.55
CA VAL A 308 -14.78 -30.04 -24.13
C VAL A 308 -14.50 -28.87 -25.06
N GLN A 309 -13.39 -28.18 -24.83
CA GLN A 309 -12.94 -27.06 -25.66
C GLN A 309 -11.55 -27.34 -26.21
N LYS A 310 -11.28 -26.86 -27.43
CA LYS A 310 -9.95 -26.96 -28.05
C LYS A 310 -9.17 -25.67 -27.77
N GLY A 311 -8.04 -25.82 -27.10
CA GLY A 311 -7.10 -24.73 -26.84
C GLY A 311 -6.39 -24.25 -28.11
N LYS A 312 -5.79 -23.06 -28.03
CA LYS A 312 -5.00 -22.47 -29.12
C LYS A 312 -3.76 -23.28 -29.49
N ASP A 313 -3.27 -24.09 -28.55
CA ASP A 313 -2.18 -25.04 -28.68
C ASP A 313 -2.61 -26.39 -29.30
N GLY A 314 -3.90 -26.53 -29.64
CA GLY A 314 -4.47 -27.72 -30.25
C GLY A 314 -4.86 -28.83 -29.29
N PHE A 315 -4.55 -28.72 -28.00
CA PHE A 315 -4.96 -29.69 -26.99
C PHE A 315 -6.41 -29.47 -26.56
N LEU A 316 -7.09 -30.54 -26.14
CA LEU A 316 -8.46 -30.47 -25.62
C LEU A 316 -8.43 -30.29 -24.10
N THR A 317 -9.26 -29.38 -23.60
CA THR A 317 -9.51 -29.16 -22.17
C THR A 317 -10.94 -29.57 -21.81
N ILE A 318 -11.15 -29.92 -20.54
CA ILE A 318 -12.42 -30.40 -20.02
C ILE A 318 -12.92 -29.42 -18.95
N ARG A 319 -14.21 -29.12 -18.99
CA ARG A 319 -15.00 -28.47 -17.95
C ARG A 319 -15.82 -29.53 -17.21
N MET A 320 -15.61 -29.69 -15.91
CA MET A 320 -16.18 -30.80 -15.14
C MET A 320 -17.63 -30.56 -14.69
N GLU A 321 -18.07 -29.30 -14.73
CA GLU A 321 -19.34 -28.81 -14.20
C GLU A 321 -20.54 -29.50 -14.89
N ASP A 322 -20.47 -29.66 -16.21
CA ASP A 322 -21.55 -30.31 -16.98
C ASP A 322 -21.72 -31.78 -16.56
N MET A 323 -20.61 -32.49 -16.32
CA MET A 323 -20.63 -33.87 -15.80
C MET A 323 -21.13 -33.90 -14.36
N PHE A 324 -20.67 -32.98 -13.52
CA PHE A 324 -21.04 -32.94 -12.10
C PHE A 324 -22.54 -32.80 -11.92
N TYR A 325 -23.17 -31.85 -12.62
CA TYR A 325 -24.62 -31.68 -12.55
C TYR A 325 -25.39 -32.84 -13.20
N ALA A 326 -24.83 -33.48 -14.25
CA ALA A 326 -25.41 -34.71 -14.80
C ALA A 326 -25.36 -35.88 -13.81
N VAL A 327 -24.32 -35.99 -12.97
CA VAL A 327 -24.27 -36.97 -11.87
C VAL A 327 -25.36 -36.70 -10.84
N ILE A 328 -25.57 -35.43 -10.47
CA ILE A 328 -26.65 -35.06 -9.52
C ILE A 328 -28.02 -35.47 -10.08
N ASN A 329 -28.31 -35.19 -11.34
CA ASN A 329 -29.55 -35.62 -11.99
C ASN A 329 -29.66 -37.15 -12.06
N ALA A 330 -28.58 -37.85 -12.38
CA ALA A 330 -28.54 -39.32 -12.38
C ALA A 330 -28.87 -39.90 -11.00
N ILE A 331 -28.37 -39.30 -9.92
CA ILE A 331 -28.68 -39.71 -8.55
C ILE A 331 -30.18 -39.51 -8.25
N LYS A 332 -30.76 -38.37 -8.63
CA LYS A 332 -32.21 -38.13 -8.49
C LYS A 332 -33.05 -39.15 -9.25
N GLU A 333 -32.65 -39.49 -10.48
CA GLU A 333 -33.33 -40.53 -11.27
C GLU A 333 -33.22 -41.92 -10.63
N LEU A 334 -32.06 -42.25 -10.06
CA LEU A 334 -31.84 -43.52 -9.36
C LEU A 334 -32.66 -43.60 -8.08
N ASP A 335 -32.72 -42.52 -7.29
CA ASP A 335 -33.53 -42.43 -6.08
C ASP A 335 -35.02 -42.67 -6.39
N ALA A 336 -35.56 -41.99 -7.39
CA ALA A 336 -36.94 -42.20 -7.83
C ALA A 336 -37.23 -43.66 -8.24
N LYS A 337 -36.29 -44.31 -8.94
CA LYS A 337 -36.41 -45.73 -9.30
C LYS A 337 -36.34 -46.64 -8.09
N ILE A 338 -35.46 -46.35 -7.13
CA ILE A 338 -35.34 -47.13 -5.89
C ILE A 338 -36.62 -47.00 -5.06
N THR A 339 -37.17 -45.80 -4.90
CA THR A 339 -38.43 -45.59 -4.19
C THR A 339 -39.59 -46.34 -4.86
N ALA A 340 -39.68 -46.30 -6.20
CA ALA A 340 -40.70 -47.04 -6.94
C ALA A 340 -40.59 -48.56 -6.73
N LEU A 341 -39.37 -49.11 -6.83
CA LEU A 341 -39.11 -50.53 -6.58
C LEU A 341 -39.40 -50.93 -5.14
N GLN A 342 -39.10 -50.08 -4.16
CA GLN A 342 -39.42 -50.33 -2.76
C GLN A 342 -40.93 -50.39 -2.52
N LYS A 343 -41.69 -49.49 -3.16
CA LYS A 343 -43.16 -49.49 -3.10
C LYS A 343 -43.74 -50.76 -3.71
N GLU A 344 -43.31 -51.13 -4.92
CA GLU A 344 -43.74 -52.36 -5.58
C GLU A 344 -43.41 -53.59 -4.72
N ASN A 345 -42.23 -53.63 -4.10
CA ASN A 345 -41.84 -54.71 -3.20
C ASN A 345 -42.74 -54.79 -1.95
N GLN A 346 -43.17 -53.65 -1.40
CA GLN A 346 -44.13 -53.62 -0.28
C GLN A 346 -45.50 -54.15 -0.69
N GLU A 347 -46.00 -53.76 -1.87
CA GLU A 347 -47.27 -54.23 -2.41
C GLU A 347 -47.22 -55.74 -2.68
N LEU A 348 -46.14 -56.23 -3.29
CA LEU A 348 -45.92 -57.67 -3.51
C LEU A 348 -45.87 -58.43 -2.18
N LYS A 349 -45.22 -57.90 -1.14
CA LYS A 349 -45.20 -58.52 0.20
C LYS A 349 -46.59 -58.59 0.82
N GLN A 350 -47.42 -57.56 0.66
CA GLN A 350 -48.80 -57.58 1.13
C GLN A 350 -49.64 -58.62 0.38
N LEU A 351 -49.48 -58.70 -0.94
CA LEU A 351 -50.18 -59.70 -1.75
C LEU A 351 -49.78 -61.13 -1.36
N VAL A 352 -48.48 -61.39 -1.16
CA VAL A 352 -47.99 -62.70 -0.68
C VAL A 352 -48.61 -63.05 0.66
N LYS A 353 -48.69 -62.11 1.61
CA LYS A 353 -49.35 -62.33 2.90
C LYS A 353 -50.83 -62.66 2.74
N GLN A 354 -51.54 -61.92 1.89
CA GLN A 354 -52.96 -62.16 1.62
C GLN A 354 -53.20 -63.56 1.04
N VAL A 355 -52.41 -63.98 0.04
CA VAL A 355 -52.49 -65.32 -0.56
C VAL A 355 -52.22 -66.41 0.49
N GLN A 356 -51.25 -66.21 1.38
CA GLN A 356 -50.98 -67.14 2.48
C GLN A 356 -52.18 -67.26 3.45
N GLU A 357 -52.85 -66.15 3.77
CA GLU A 357 -54.05 -66.15 4.61
C GLU A 357 -55.24 -66.82 3.92
N ASP A 358 -55.45 -66.57 2.63
CA ASP A 358 -56.52 -67.20 1.85
C ASP A 358 -56.30 -68.70 1.68
N ASN A 359 -55.06 -69.15 1.44
CA ASN A 359 -54.71 -70.57 1.44
C ASN A 359 -55.03 -71.21 2.80
N LYS A 360 -54.68 -70.56 3.91
CA LYS A 360 -55.01 -71.06 5.25
C LYS A 360 -56.53 -71.16 5.47
N ARG A 361 -57.32 -70.20 4.97
CA ARG A 361 -58.79 -70.24 5.03
C ARG A 361 -59.36 -71.36 4.17
N LEU A 362 -58.81 -71.59 2.98
CA LEU A 362 -59.21 -72.68 2.09
C LEU A 362 -58.93 -74.04 2.76
N ASP A 363 -57.75 -74.23 3.34
CA ASP A 363 -57.40 -75.45 4.08
C ASP A 363 -58.38 -75.70 5.24
N GLN A 364 -58.73 -74.66 6.01
CA GLN A 364 -59.73 -74.78 7.08
C GLN A 364 -61.13 -75.13 6.55
N ARG A 365 -61.54 -74.58 5.41
CA ARG A 365 -62.83 -74.93 4.77
C ARG A 365 -62.81 -76.36 4.27
N LEU A 366 -61.70 -76.80 3.69
CA LEU A 366 -61.50 -78.17 3.22
C LEU A 366 -61.64 -79.15 4.39
N GLN A 367 -60.92 -78.90 5.49
CA GLN A 367 -61.03 -79.70 6.72
C GLN A 367 -62.46 -79.76 7.27
N LYS A 368 -63.20 -78.64 7.27
CA LYS A 368 -64.61 -78.62 7.71
C LYS A 368 -65.54 -79.41 6.78
N LEU A 369 -65.28 -79.42 5.48
CA LEU A 369 -66.06 -80.20 4.52
C LEU A 369 -65.77 -81.70 4.68
N GLU A 370 -64.50 -82.07 4.83
CA GLU A 370 -64.08 -83.44 5.10
C GLU A 370 -64.69 -83.97 6.41
N ALA A 371 -64.77 -83.12 7.45
CA ALA A 371 -65.41 -83.47 8.73
C ALA A 371 -66.94 -83.62 8.65
N LYS A 372 -67.61 -83.09 7.63
CA LYS A 372 -69.06 -83.27 7.40
C LYS A 372 -69.39 -84.52 6.59
N GLN A 373 -68.39 -85.12 5.93
CA GLN A 373 -68.55 -86.35 5.14
C GLN A 373 -68.27 -87.63 5.95
N LYS A 374 -67.80 -87.48 7.19
CA LYS A 374 -67.77 -88.51 8.22
C LYS A 374 -68.97 -88.32 9.14
#